data_AF-A0A8D2LRV0-F1
#
_entry.id   AF-A0A8D2LRV0-F1
#
_cell.length_a   1.000
_cell.length_b   1.000
_cell.length_c   1.000
_cell.angle_alpha   90.00
_cell.angle_beta   90.00
_cell.angle_gamma   90.00
#
_symmetry.space_group_name_H-M   'P 1'
#
loop_
_entity.id
_entity.type
_entity.pdbx_description
1 polymer ?
#
loop_
_entity_poly.entity_id
_entity_poly.type
_entity_poly.pdbx_seq_one_letter_code
_entity_poly.pdbx_strand_id
1 'polypeptide(L)'
;MKQQEKLMRDMEAAVARRETIVIRGEGQSKLNKQVLTKGDFHYKKLELMKKIKETQKNAEECNKTITQLENSQRNISNALLEKQKQISLLTGEMDDLELELDHLQAKKRQNLSDIVAHQTRIKHMQAVKEGRYNPICRTEIMIRVERQKLEERLHAINVILHQIQQEYPQHQRTLRRLIQILSNRLDA
;
A
#
# COMPACT_ATOMS: atom_id res chain seq x y z
N MET A 1 -82.13 55.19 -3.02
CA MET A 1 -82.60 54.14 -3.95
C MET A 1 -81.96 54.22 -5.35
N LYS A 2 -81.94 55.37 -6.06
CA LYS A 2 -81.41 55.46 -7.44
C LYS A 2 -79.91 55.11 -7.62
N GLN A 3 -79.08 55.31 -6.60
CA GLN A 3 -77.63 55.08 -6.70
C GLN A 3 -77.26 53.59 -6.61
N GLN A 4 -78.05 52.80 -5.87
CA GLN A 4 -77.86 51.36 -5.73
C GLN A 4 -78.27 50.61 -7.00
N GLU A 5 -79.35 51.05 -7.67
CA GLU A 5 -79.77 50.50 -8.97
C GLU A 5 -78.74 50.79 -10.07
N LYS A 6 -78.14 51.99 -10.08
CA LYS A 6 -77.06 52.32 -11.02
C LYS A 6 -75.85 51.42 -10.80
N LEU A 7 -75.46 51.21 -9.54
CA LEU A 7 -74.37 50.30 -9.18
C LEU A 7 -74.65 48.86 -9.62
N MET A 8 -75.88 48.38 -9.45
CA MET A 8 -76.27 47.04 -9.89
C MET A 8 -76.16 46.88 -11.42
N ARG A 9 -76.65 47.85 -12.19
CA ARG A 9 -76.53 47.82 -13.66
C ARG A 9 -75.07 47.88 -14.14
N ASP A 10 -74.25 48.72 -13.50
CA ASP A 10 -72.83 48.82 -13.85
C ASP A 10 -72.08 47.51 -13.51
N MET A 11 -72.45 46.85 -12.41
CA MET A 11 -71.92 45.54 -12.03
C MET A 11 -72.35 44.44 -13.01
N GLU A 12 -73.63 44.39 -13.39
CA GLU A 12 -74.14 43.46 -14.40
C GLU A 12 -73.44 43.65 -15.76
N ALA A 13 -73.25 44.90 -16.18
CA ALA A 13 -72.53 45.21 -17.42
C ALA A 13 -71.04 44.81 -17.35
N ALA A 14 -70.40 44.95 -16.18
CA ALA A 14 -69.03 44.51 -15.98
C ALA A 14 -68.90 42.98 -16.02
N VAL A 15 -69.84 42.26 -15.40
CA VAL A 15 -69.90 40.79 -15.43
C VAL A 15 -70.14 40.30 -16.86
N ALA A 16 -71.11 40.86 -17.58
CA ALA A 16 -71.40 40.49 -18.97
C ALA A 16 -70.21 40.73 -19.91
N ARG A 17 -69.47 41.84 -19.72
CA ARG A 17 -68.22 42.08 -20.46
C ARG A 17 -67.14 41.05 -20.13
N ARG A 18 -66.97 40.71 -18.84
CA ARG A 18 -66.00 39.68 -18.42
C ARG A 18 -66.33 38.32 -19.04
N GLU A 19 -67.58 37.91 -18.98
CA GLU A 19 -68.06 36.65 -19.56
C GLU A 19 -67.84 36.62 -21.07
N THR A 20 -68.13 37.72 -21.78
CA THR A 20 -67.87 37.83 -23.22
C THR A 20 -66.38 37.69 -23.56
N ILE A 21 -65.49 38.28 -22.75
CA ILE A 21 -64.04 38.16 -22.93
C ILE A 21 -63.58 36.73 -22.69
N VAL A 22 -64.06 36.07 -21.63
CA VAL A 22 -63.73 34.67 -21.31
C VAL A 22 -64.20 33.74 -22.43
N ILE A 23 -65.45 33.87 -22.88
CA ILE A 23 -66.00 33.05 -23.97
C ILE A 23 -65.21 33.27 -25.27
N ARG A 24 -64.82 34.51 -25.58
CA ARG A 24 -63.98 34.81 -26.75
C ARG A 24 -62.58 34.22 -26.62
N GLY A 25 -61.96 34.31 -25.45
CA GLY A 25 -60.65 33.73 -25.16
C GLY A 25 -60.65 32.20 -25.26
N GLU A 26 -61.66 31.55 -24.71
CA GLU A 26 -61.86 30.10 -24.82
C GLU A 26 -62.17 29.65 -26.25
N GLY A 27 -62.94 30.45 -27.01
CA GLY A 27 -63.19 30.22 -28.43
C GLY A 27 -61.92 30.29 -29.27
N GLN A 28 -61.07 31.29 -29.03
CA GLN A 28 -59.77 31.44 -29.71
C GLN A 28 -58.77 30.35 -29.30
N SER A 29 -58.73 29.95 -28.03
CA SER A 29 -57.92 28.82 -27.54
C SER A 29 -58.27 27.50 -28.24
N LYS A 30 -59.56 27.23 -28.45
CA LYS A 30 -60.03 26.03 -29.15
C LYS A 30 -59.71 26.03 -30.66
N LEU A 31 -59.61 27.22 -31.27
CA LEU A 31 -59.18 27.41 -32.66
C LEU A 31 -57.65 27.37 -32.82
N ASN A 32 -56.90 27.70 -31.78
CA ASN A 32 -55.43 27.61 -31.72
C ASN A 32 -54.91 26.18 -31.47
N LYS A 33 -55.70 25.15 -31.79
CA LYS A 33 -55.13 23.82 -32.02
C LYS A 33 -54.34 23.89 -33.31
N GLN A 34 -53.02 24.11 -33.18
CA GLN A 34 -52.07 24.10 -34.28
C GLN A 34 -52.35 22.86 -35.15
N VAL A 35 -53.00 23.05 -36.30
CA VAL A 35 -53.39 21.96 -37.18
C VAL A 35 -52.10 21.46 -37.80
N LEU A 36 -51.54 20.39 -37.24
CA LEU A 36 -50.37 19.71 -37.76
C LEU A 36 -50.64 19.34 -39.22
N THR A 37 -49.93 19.99 -40.12
CA THR A 37 -50.06 19.73 -41.55
C THR A 37 -49.26 18.47 -41.91
N LYS A 38 -49.61 17.81 -43.02
CA LYS A 38 -48.85 16.65 -43.52
C LYS A 38 -47.35 16.96 -43.68
N GLY A 39 -46.99 18.21 -43.95
CA GLY A 39 -45.60 18.70 -44.03
C GLY A 39 -44.88 18.66 -42.67
N ASP A 40 -45.55 19.03 -41.58
CA ASP A 40 -44.98 19.01 -40.22
C ASP A 40 -44.64 17.57 -39.79
N PHE A 41 -45.53 16.62 -40.08
CA PHE A 41 -45.26 15.20 -39.84
C PHE A 41 -44.10 14.66 -40.68
N HIS A 42 -44.02 15.07 -41.95
CA HIS A 42 -42.92 14.67 -42.82
C HIS A 42 -41.57 15.22 -42.33
N TYR A 43 -41.54 16.49 -41.91
CA TYR A 43 -40.37 17.12 -41.32
C TYR A 43 -39.96 16.43 -40.00
N LYS A 44 -40.92 16.15 -39.11
CA LYS A 44 -40.66 15.45 -37.85
C LYS A 44 -40.11 14.05 -38.06
N LYS A 45 -40.64 13.32 -39.06
CA LYS A 45 -40.12 12.01 -39.47
C LYS A 45 -38.66 12.09 -39.92
N LEU A 46 -38.33 13.05 -40.79
CA LEU A 46 -36.95 13.25 -41.26
C LEU A 46 -36.00 13.65 -40.13
N GLU A 47 -36.44 14.53 -39.23
CA GLU A 47 -35.69 14.94 -38.04
C GLU A 47 -35.37 13.74 -37.13
N LEU A 48 -36.38 12.90 -36.86
CA LEU A 48 -36.22 11.67 -36.08
C LEU A 48 -35.28 10.68 -36.77
N MET A 49 -35.41 10.48 -38.08
CA MET A 49 -34.50 9.62 -38.84
C MET A 49 -33.04 10.11 -38.77
N LYS A 50 -32.83 11.43 -38.82
CA LYS A 50 -31.49 12.03 -38.67
C LYS A 50 -30.94 11.78 -37.26
N LYS A 51 -31.75 12.04 -36.22
CA LYS A 51 -31.37 11.79 -34.82
C LYS A 51 -31.04 10.32 -34.55
N ILE A 52 -31.81 9.38 -35.11
CA ILE A 52 -31.53 7.95 -34.99
C ILE A 52 -30.16 7.62 -35.61
N LYS A 53 -29.88 8.10 -36.82
CA LYS A 53 -28.59 7.86 -37.49
C LYS A 53 -27.42 8.46 -36.71
N GLU A 54 -27.58 9.68 -36.19
CA GLU A 54 -26.56 10.34 -35.38
C GLU A 54 -26.30 9.59 -34.08
N THR A 55 -27.37 9.15 -33.40
CA THR A 55 -27.25 8.34 -32.16
C THR A 55 -26.58 7.00 -32.43
N GLN A 56 -26.89 6.34 -33.56
CA GLN A 56 -26.23 5.10 -33.98
C GLN A 56 -24.74 5.31 -34.23
N LYS A 57 -24.38 6.38 -34.94
CA LYS A 57 -22.97 6.72 -35.18
C LYS A 57 -22.22 6.98 -33.87
N ASN A 58 -22.82 7.75 -32.95
CA ASN A 58 -22.23 8.00 -31.63
C ASN A 58 -22.07 6.70 -30.84
N ALA A 59 -23.04 5.79 -30.89
CA ALA A 59 -22.95 4.48 -30.24
C ALA A 59 -21.82 3.62 -30.84
N GLU A 60 -21.62 3.64 -32.15
CA GLU A 60 -20.50 2.96 -32.82
C GLU A 60 -19.15 3.56 -32.42
N GLU A 61 -19.04 4.88 -32.33
CA GLU A 61 -17.84 5.56 -31.83
C GLU A 61 -17.56 5.19 -30.37
N CYS A 62 -18.59 5.18 -29.51
CA CYS A 62 -18.45 4.70 -28.12
C CYS A 62 -17.95 3.25 -28.08
N ASN A 63 -18.52 2.33 -28.86
CA ASN A 63 -18.06 0.94 -28.90
C ASN A 63 -16.60 0.82 -29.36
N LYS A 64 -16.17 1.62 -30.34
CA LYS A 64 -14.75 1.70 -30.75
C LYS A 64 -13.87 2.17 -29.59
N THR A 65 -14.28 3.19 -28.85
CA THR A 65 -13.50 3.65 -27.68
C THR A 65 -13.44 2.61 -26.57
N ILE A 66 -14.55 1.89 -26.30
CA ILE A 66 -14.60 0.82 -25.30
C ILE A 66 -13.60 -0.28 -25.67
N THR A 67 -13.64 -0.79 -26.91
CA THR A 67 -12.71 -1.84 -27.35
C THR A 67 -11.24 -1.39 -27.32
N GLN A 68 -10.95 -0.13 -27.65
CA GLN A 68 -9.60 0.43 -27.52
C GLN A 68 -9.13 0.47 -26.06
N LEU A 69 -10.00 0.90 -25.14
CA LEU A 69 -9.71 0.94 -23.71
C LEU A 69 -9.51 -0.47 -23.13
N GLU A 70 -10.34 -1.44 -23.51
CA GLU A 70 -10.20 -2.84 -23.09
C GLU A 70 -8.87 -3.44 -23.56
N ASN A 71 -8.47 -3.16 -24.80
CA ASN A 71 -7.18 -3.60 -25.33
C ASN A 71 -6.00 -2.93 -24.60
N SER A 72 -6.09 -1.63 -24.35
CA SER A 72 -5.10 -0.89 -23.57
C SER A 72 -4.97 -1.43 -22.14
N GLN A 73 -6.11 -1.65 -21.47
CA GLN A 73 -6.17 -2.23 -20.13
C GLN A 73 -5.51 -3.62 -20.11
N ARG A 74 -5.83 -4.48 -21.07
CA ARG A 74 -5.22 -5.82 -21.16
C ARG A 74 -3.71 -5.74 -21.35
N ASN A 75 -3.23 -4.86 -22.21
CA ASN A 75 -1.80 -4.67 -22.44
C ASN A 75 -1.06 -4.18 -21.19
N ILE A 76 -1.61 -3.18 -20.50
CA ILE A 76 -1.05 -2.66 -19.25
C ILE A 76 -1.08 -3.74 -18.16
N SER A 77 -2.16 -4.51 -18.06
CA SER A 77 -2.27 -5.61 -17.11
C SER A 77 -1.21 -6.69 -17.35
N ASN A 78 -0.96 -7.04 -18.61
CA ASN A 78 0.08 -8.01 -18.96
C ASN A 78 1.48 -7.48 -18.61
N ALA A 79 1.77 -6.20 -18.95
CA ALA A 79 3.03 -5.56 -18.61
C ALA A 79 3.24 -5.47 -17.08
N LEU A 80 2.18 -5.20 -16.32
CA LEU A 80 2.21 -5.18 -14.86
C LEU A 80 2.55 -6.56 -14.28
N LEU A 81 1.92 -7.63 -14.79
CA LEU A 81 2.22 -9.00 -14.36
C LEU A 81 3.66 -9.39 -14.67
N GLU A 82 4.19 -9.01 -15.83
CA GLU A 82 5.58 -9.26 -16.19
C GLU A 82 6.54 -8.52 -15.23
N LYS A 83 6.25 -7.26 -14.92
CA LYS A 83 7.04 -6.48 -13.94
C LYS A 83 6.96 -7.07 -12.54
N GLN A 84 5.78 -7.53 -12.13
CA GLN A 84 5.62 -8.20 -10.84
C GLN A 84 6.45 -9.48 -10.75
N LYS A 85 6.49 -10.28 -11.82
CA LYS A 85 7.34 -11.48 -11.90
C LYS A 85 8.83 -11.11 -11.83
N GLN A 86 9.26 -10.07 -12.54
CA GLN A 86 10.65 -9.58 -12.48
C GLN A 86 11.03 -9.16 -11.06
N ILE A 87 10.15 -8.45 -10.35
CA ILE A 87 10.38 -8.04 -8.96
C ILE A 87 10.48 -9.25 -8.04
N SER A 88 9.60 -10.25 -8.18
CA SER A 88 9.67 -11.48 -7.39
C SER A 88 10.99 -12.22 -7.57
N LEU A 89 11.50 -12.31 -8.80
CA LEU A 89 12.79 -12.95 -9.09
C LEU A 89 13.95 -12.18 -8.46
N LEU A 90 14.00 -10.87 -8.67
CA LEU A 90 15.05 -10.01 -8.09
C LEU A 90 15.03 -10.00 -6.57
N THR A 91 13.85 -10.12 -5.96
CA THR A 91 13.73 -10.23 -4.50
C THR A 91 14.35 -11.53 -4.01
N GLY A 92 14.09 -12.65 -4.68
CA GLY A 92 14.72 -13.93 -4.34
C GLY A 92 16.25 -13.90 -4.49
N GLU A 93 16.75 -13.32 -5.59
CA GLU A 93 18.21 -13.14 -5.79
C GLU A 93 18.84 -12.25 -4.72
N MET A 94 18.13 -11.20 -4.27
CA MET A 94 18.58 -10.32 -3.20
C MET A 94 18.67 -11.06 -1.87
N ASP A 95 17.65 -11.86 -1.53
CA ASP A 95 17.63 -12.67 -0.31
C ASP A 95 18.79 -13.68 -0.28
N ASP A 96 19.07 -14.33 -1.42
CA ASP A 96 20.20 -15.27 -1.56
C ASP A 96 21.55 -14.56 -1.37
N LEU A 97 21.73 -13.38 -1.95
CA LEU A 97 22.93 -12.55 -1.79
C LEU A 97 23.11 -12.07 -0.35
N GLU A 98 22.02 -11.72 0.35
CA GLU A 98 22.06 -11.30 1.75
C GLU A 98 22.53 -12.45 2.66
N LEU A 99 22.04 -13.68 2.41
CA LEU A 99 22.51 -14.88 3.11
C LEU A 99 23.99 -15.16 2.86
N GLU A 100 24.47 -15.00 1.62
CA GLU A 100 25.89 -15.17 1.29
C GLU A 100 26.77 -14.10 1.96
N LEU A 101 26.31 -12.85 1.99
CA LEU A 101 27.00 -11.75 2.66
C LEU A 101 27.16 -12.02 4.15
N ASP A 102 26.08 -12.42 4.83
CA ASP A 102 26.10 -12.78 6.25
C ASP A 102 27.07 -13.92 6.53
N HIS A 103 27.06 -14.96 5.68
CA HIS A 103 27.99 -16.08 5.80
C HIS A 103 29.46 -15.64 5.65
N LEU A 104 29.77 -14.85 4.61
CA LEU A 104 31.11 -14.35 4.37
C LEU A 104 31.58 -13.41 5.48
N GLN A 105 30.68 -12.58 6.03
CA GLN A 105 31.00 -11.70 7.14
C GLN A 105 31.30 -12.49 8.42
N ALA A 106 30.52 -13.52 8.73
CA ALA A 106 30.79 -14.42 9.85
C ALA A 106 32.15 -15.13 9.69
N LYS A 107 32.44 -15.64 8.48
CA LYS A 107 33.72 -16.29 8.16
C LYS A 107 34.90 -15.32 8.28
N LYS A 108 34.75 -14.08 7.81
CA LYS A 108 35.77 -13.03 7.95
C LYS A 108 36.07 -12.73 9.43
N ARG A 109 35.04 -12.60 10.26
CA ARG A 109 35.19 -12.37 11.71
C ARG A 109 35.90 -13.54 12.38
N GLN A 110 35.53 -14.78 12.04
CA GLN A 110 36.17 -15.98 12.56
C GLN A 110 37.65 -16.04 12.18
N ASN A 111 37.97 -15.88 10.89
CA ASN A 111 39.35 -15.88 10.39
C ASN A 111 40.21 -14.82 11.08
N LEU A 112 39.67 -13.61 11.28
CA LEU A 112 40.41 -12.56 11.99
C LEU A 112 40.69 -12.95 13.44
N SER A 113 39.70 -13.51 14.14
CA SER A 113 39.86 -14.01 15.51
C SER A 113 40.97 -15.07 15.58
N ASP A 114 40.97 -16.02 14.66
CA ASP A 114 41.97 -17.10 14.61
C ASP A 114 43.37 -16.57 14.32
N ILE A 115 43.51 -15.65 13.35
CA ILE A 115 44.78 -15.00 13.04
C ILE A 115 45.33 -14.28 14.27
N VAL A 116 44.51 -13.49 14.97
CA VAL A 116 44.93 -12.76 16.17
C VAL A 116 45.32 -13.73 17.30
N ALA A 117 44.59 -14.83 17.47
CA ALA A 117 44.93 -15.87 18.44
C ALA A 117 46.28 -16.52 18.11
N HIS A 118 46.52 -16.86 16.85
CA HIS A 118 47.79 -17.44 16.40
C HIS A 118 48.96 -16.46 16.55
N GLN A 119 48.79 -15.19 16.17
CA GLN A 119 49.80 -14.15 16.35
C GLN A 119 50.14 -13.95 17.83
N THR A 120 49.14 -13.92 18.70
CA THR A 120 49.33 -13.82 20.14
C THR A 120 50.08 -15.02 20.69
N ARG A 121 49.71 -16.24 20.25
CA ARG A 121 50.42 -17.48 20.63
C ARG A 121 51.87 -17.45 20.19
N ILE A 122 52.16 -17.04 18.96
CA ILE A 122 53.54 -16.93 18.44
C ILE A 122 54.35 -15.94 19.29
N LYS A 123 53.80 -14.77 19.59
CA LYS A 123 54.47 -13.78 20.46
C LYS A 123 54.80 -14.35 21.83
N HIS A 124 53.87 -15.09 22.44
CA HIS A 124 54.12 -15.75 23.73
C HIS A 124 55.20 -16.84 23.62
N MET A 125 55.14 -17.69 22.60
CA MET A 125 56.16 -18.73 22.38
C MET A 125 57.56 -18.13 22.15
N GLN A 126 57.64 -17.02 21.42
CA GLN A 126 58.90 -16.30 21.22
C GLN A 126 59.42 -15.69 22.53
N ALA A 127 58.55 -15.04 23.32
CA ALA A 127 58.93 -14.52 24.62
C ALA A 127 59.42 -15.62 25.57
N VAL A 128 58.85 -16.83 25.49
CA VAL A 128 59.31 -17.99 26.26
C VAL A 128 60.72 -18.39 25.83
N LYS A 129 60.97 -18.48 24.52
CA LYS A 129 62.30 -18.80 23.96
C LYS A 129 63.35 -17.77 24.37
N GLU A 130 62.97 -16.50 24.48
CA GLU A 130 63.85 -15.39 24.84
C GLU A 130 63.97 -15.17 26.36
N GLY A 131 63.29 -15.99 27.19
CA GLY A 131 63.28 -15.85 28.64
C GLY A 131 62.55 -14.61 29.17
N ARG A 132 61.81 -13.89 28.32
CA ARG A 132 61.07 -12.67 28.66
C ARG A 132 59.60 -12.90 28.97
N TYR A 133 59.12 -14.14 28.85
CA TYR A 133 57.72 -14.47 29.10
C TYR A 133 57.41 -14.45 30.59
N ASN A 134 56.43 -13.62 30.96
CA ASN A 134 55.88 -13.58 32.30
C ASN A 134 54.52 -14.29 32.33
N PRO A 135 54.41 -15.47 32.97
CA PRO A 135 53.14 -16.18 33.09
C PRO A 135 52.15 -15.35 33.90
N ILE A 136 50.90 -15.25 33.41
CA ILE A 136 49.79 -14.57 34.09
C ILE A 136 49.48 -15.27 35.42
N CYS A 137 49.48 -16.60 35.42
CA CYS A 137 49.35 -17.42 36.62
C CYS A 137 50.64 -18.22 36.80
N ARG A 138 51.31 -18.05 37.94
CA ARG A 138 52.59 -18.73 38.25
C ARG A 138 52.39 -20.04 39.03
N THR A 139 51.26 -20.18 39.70
CA THR A 139 50.93 -21.35 40.53
C THR A 139 49.56 -21.89 40.18
N GLU A 140 49.35 -23.18 40.45
CA GLU A 140 48.08 -23.87 40.25
C GLU A 140 46.91 -23.18 40.98
N ILE A 141 47.18 -22.62 42.16
CA ILE A 141 46.18 -21.88 42.95
C ILE A 141 45.74 -20.61 42.22
N MET A 142 46.67 -19.86 41.62
CA MET A 142 46.31 -18.66 40.84
C MET A 142 45.48 -19.02 39.60
N ILE A 143 45.79 -20.14 38.94
CA ILE A 143 45.01 -20.63 37.79
C ILE A 143 43.57 -20.89 38.21
N ARG A 144 43.36 -21.58 39.35
CA ARG A 144 42.02 -21.88 39.88
C ARG A 144 41.25 -20.61 40.22
N VAL A 145 41.88 -19.63 40.88
CA VAL A 145 41.24 -18.35 41.22
C VAL A 145 40.85 -17.57 39.97
N GLU A 146 41.73 -17.50 38.96
CA GLU A 146 41.44 -16.76 37.74
C GLU A 146 40.37 -17.45 36.89
N ARG A 147 40.36 -18.79 36.87
CA ARG A 147 39.29 -19.59 36.26
C ARG A 147 37.95 -19.35 36.94
N GLN A 148 37.91 -19.35 38.28
CA GLN A 148 36.68 -19.08 39.03
C GLN A 148 36.14 -17.68 38.72
N LYS A 149 36.98 -16.64 38.67
CA LYS A 149 36.55 -15.29 38.27
C LYS A 149 35.96 -15.26 36.85
N LEU A 150 36.53 -16.04 35.93
CA LEU A 150 36.03 -16.15 34.57
C LEU A 150 34.64 -16.81 34.56
N GLU A 151 34.46 -17.91 35.29
CA GLU A 151 33.19 -18.61 35.44
C GLU A 151 32.12 -17.71 36.07
N GLU A 152 32.45 -16.95 37.13
CA GLU A 152 31.56 -15.97 37.75
C GLU A 152 31.13 -14.88 36.78
N ARG A 153 32.07 -14.33 35.97
CA ARG A 153 31.75 -13.34 34.95
C ARG A 153 30.86 -13.91 33.84
N LEU A 154 31.14 -15.12 33.37
CA LEU A 154 30.33 -15.80 32.37
C LEU A 154 28.92 -16.08 32.90
N HIS A 155 28.81 -16.49 34.16
CA HIS A 155 27.52 -16.67 34.83
C HIS A 155 26.74 -15.37 34.91
N ALA A 156 27.37 -14.26 35.32
CA ALA A 156 26.73 -12.94 35.34
C ALA A 156 26.22 -12.50 33.96
N ILE A 157 27.01 -12.71 32.90
CA ILE A 157 26.59 -12.44 31.52
C ILE A 157 25.39 -13.32 31.14
N ASN A 158 25.39 -14.59 31.52
CA ASN A 158 24.29 -15.51 31.23
C ASN A 158 22.98 -15.08 31.92
N VAL A 159 23.06 -14.63 33.17
CA VAL A 159 21.92 -14.05 33.91
C VAL A 159 21.37 -12.81 33.20
N ILE A 160 22.25 -11.89 32.80
CA ILE A 160 21.84 -10.69 32.04
C ILE A 160 21.16 -11.08 30.73
N LEU A 161 21.69 -12.06 29.99
CA LEU A 161 21.09 -12.52 28.74
C LEU A 161 19.72 -13.15 28.94
N HIS A 162 19.52 -13.93 30.01
CA HIS A 162 18.21 -14.46 30.37
C HIS A 162 17.22 -13.36 30.76
N GLN A 163 17.67 -12.32 31.46
CA GLN A 163 16.83 -11.17 31.78
C GLN A 163 16.42 -10.40 30.52
N ILE A 164 17.37 -10.09 29.63
CA ILE A 164 17.10 -9.43 28.34
C ILE A 164 16.16 -10.29 27.48
N GLN A 165 16.28 -11.62 27.53
CA GLN A 165 15.37 -12.53 26.83
C GLN A 165 13.91 -12.42 27.32
N GLN A 166 13.71 -12.15 28.62
CA GLN A 166 12.38 -11.93 29.20
C GLN A 166 11.84 -10.54 28.87
N GLU A 167 12.70 -9.51 28.92
CA GLU A 167 12.32 -8.12 28.64
C GLU A 167 12.07 -7.85 27.14
N TYR A 168 12.76 -8.57 26.25
CA TYR A 168 12.67 -8.35 24.79
C TYR A 168 12.43 -9.66 24.00
N PRO A 169 11.18 -10.17 23.97
CA PRO A 169 10.84 -11.43 23.28
C PRO A 169 11.14 -11.43 21.77
N GLN A 170 11.16 -10.25 21.16
CA GLN A 170 11.46 -10.06 19.74
C GLN A 170 12.90 -10.46 19.34
N HIS A 171 13.84 -10.52 20.29
CA HIS A 171 15.23 -10.95 20.04
C HIS A 171 15.51 -12.39 20.53
N GLN A 172 14.48 -13.12 20.93
CA GLN A 172 14.61 -14.40 21.64
C GLN A 172 15.33 -15.48 20.82
N ARG A 173 15.21 -15.49 19.49
CA ARG A 173 15.92 -16.47 18.63
C ARG A 173 17.43 -16.26 18.67
N THR A 174 17.90 -15.02 18.50
CA THR A 174 19.32 -14.66 18.54
C THR A 174 19.90 -14.85 19.94
N LEU A 175 19.17 -14.42 20.97
CA LEU A 175 19.60 -14.56 22.37
C LEU A 175 19.69 -16.03 22.80
N ARG A 176 18.75 -16.90 22.39
CA ARG A 176 18.82 -18.34 22.69
C ARG A 176 20.08 -19.00 22.15
N ARG A 177 20.50 -18.65 20.92
CA ARG A 177 21.74 -19.17 20.34
C ARG A 177 22.97 -18.76 21.16
N LEU A 178 23.02 -17.50 21.61
CA LEU A 178 24.11 -16.99 22.43
C LEU A 178 24.15 -17.67 23.82
N ILE A 179 23.00 -17.82 24.46
CA ILE A 179 22.87 -18.53 25.75
C ILE A 179 23.37 -19.97 25.61
N GLN A 180 22.96 -20.69 24.56
CA GLN A 180 23.41 -22.06 24.35
C GLN A 180 24.92 -22.19 24.12
N ILE A 181 25.52 -21.24 23.39
CA ILE A 181 26.98 -21.19 23.22
C ILE A 181 27.68 -20.93 24.57
N LEU A 182 27.14 -20.04 25.40
CA LEU A 182 27.70 -19.73 26.70
C LEU A 182 27.55 -20.88 27.70
N SER A 183 26.39 -21.55 27.74
CA SER A 183 26.18 -22.75 28.55
C SER A 183 27.16 -23.87 28.17
N ASN A 184 27.34 -24.14 26.87
CA ASN A 184 28.30 -25.14 26.41
C ASN A 184 29.76 -24.80 26.77
N ARG A 185 30.09 -23.53 27.03
CA ARG A 185 31.40 -23.07 27.50
C ARG A 185 31.54 -23.10 29.02
N LEU A 186 30.42 -23.13 29.75
CA LEU A 186 30.36 -23.26 31.20
C LEU A 186 30.37 -24.74 31.64
N ASP A 187 29.80 -25.63 30.82
CA ASP A 187 29.72 -27.08 31.08
C ASP A 187 30.98 -27.88 30.66
N ALA A 188 31.94 -27.24 29.99
CA ALA A 188 33.19 -27.86 29.47
C ALA A 188 34.43 -27.42 30.28
#